data_AF-A0A381ZV59-F1
#
_entry.id   AF-A0A381ZV59-F1
#
_cell.length_a   1.000
_cell.length_b   1.000
_cell.length_c   1.000
_cell.angle_alpha   90.00
_cell.angle_beta   90.00
_cell.angle_gamma   90.00
#
_symmetry.space_group_name_H-M   'P 1'
#
loop_
_entity.id
_entity.type
_entity.pdbx_description
1 polymer ?
#
loop_
_entity_poly.entity_id
_entity_poly.type
_entity_poly.pdbx_seq_one_letter_code
_entity_poly.pdbx_strand_id
1 'polypeptide(L)'
;MKITRNFSLNEFIKSSTATRLGLSNQPSAEHLVNLTAVSLMILQPVREHFGKVVGINSGYRSPELNKAVKGSATSQHCNGQAADFEIQGLPNYELAKWVHDNLDFDQLILEFYTPGG
;
A
#
# COMPACT_ATOMS: atom_id res chain seq x y z
N MET A 1 -6.71 13.81 -7.08
CA MET A 1 -7.94 12.99 -6.99
C MET A 1 -7.97 12.28 -5.65
N LYS A 2 -9.12 12.24 -4.98
CA LYS A 2 -9.33 11.42 -3.77
C LYS A 2 -9.70 10.00 -4.17
N ILE A 3 -9.18 9.01 -3.45
CA ILE A 3 -9.54 7.58 -3.62
C ILE A 3 -10.62 7.22 -2.60
N THR A 4 -10.43 7.65 -1.36
CA THR A 4 -11.42 7.56 -0.27
C THR A 4 -11.37 8.82 0.58
N ARG A 5 -12.13 8.87 1.67
CA ARG A 5 -12.20 10.01 2.59
C ARG A 5 -10.81 10.45 3.07
N ASN A 6 -9.98 9.52 3.55
CA ASN A 6 -8.67 9.89 4.11
C ASN A 6 -7.50 9.72 3.14
N PHE A 7 -7.68 9.05 2.00
CA PHE A 7 -6.59 8.78 1.07
C PHE A 7 -6.79 9.39 -0.32
N SER A 8 -5.71 9.88 -0.89
CA SER A 8 -5.62 10.45 -2.24
C SER A 8 -4.80 9.57 -3.16
N LEU A 9 -5.05 9.67 -4.47
CA LEU A 9 -4.30 8.90 -5.47
C LEU A 9 -2.79 9.14 -5.37
N ASN A 10 -2.39 10.38 -5.06
CA ASN A 10 -0.98 10.75 -4.98
C ASN A 10 -0.21 9.92 -3.94
N GLU A 11 -0.87 9.50 -2.86
CA GLU A 11 -0.25 8.65 -1.83
C GLU A 11 0.03 7.23 -2.35
N PHE A 12 -0.75 6.73 -3.31
CA PHE A 12 -0.55 5.40 -3.89
C PHE A 12 0.47 5.37 -5.03
N ILE A 13 0.69 6.49 -5.72
CA ILE A 13 1.54 6.53 -6.93
C ILE A 13 2.89 7.20 -6.70
N LYS A 14 3.07 7.90 -5.58
CA LYS A 14 4.33 8.57 -5.25
C LYS A 14 5.43 7.52 -5.04
N SER A 15 6.54 7.68 -5.76
CA SER A 15 7.72 6.86 -5.58
C SER A 15 8.98 7.68 -5.83
N SER A 16 9.88 7.73 -4.84
CA SER A 16 11.18 8.39 -4.98
C SER A 16 12.03 7.75 -6.07
N THR A 17 11.92 6.43 -6.25
CA THR A 17 12.59 5.69 -7.32
C THR A 17 12.03 6.07 -8.69
N ALA A 18 10.71 6.18 -8.84
CA ALA A 18 10.11 6.64 -10.10
C ALA A 18 10.60 8.06 -10.45
N THR A 19 10.58 8.98 -9.49
CA THR A 19 11.09 10.35 -9.69
C THR A 19 12.57 10.35 -10.08
N ARG A 20 13.41 9.61 -9.36
CA ARG A 20 14.86 9.56 -9.61
C ARG A 20 15.21 8.96 -10.97
N LEU A 21 14.41 8.01 -11.45
CA LEU A 21 14.62 7.32 -12.72
C LEU A 21 13.81 7.90 -13.88
N GLY A 22 13.00 8.94 -13.64
CA GLY A 22 12.13 9.54 -14.65
C GLY A 22 11.05 8.59 -15.17
N LEU A 23 10.62 7.62 -14.35
CA LEU A 23 9.59 6.64 -14.72
C LEU A 23 8.19 7.17 -14.43
N SER A 24 7.26 6.97 -15.36
CA SER A 24 5.84 7.22 -15.12
C SER A 24 5.28 6.11 -14.22
N ASN A 25 4.64 6.49 -13.12
CA ASN A 25 3.94 5.57 -12.22
C ASN A 25 2.42 5.81 -12.24
N GLN A 26 1.86 6.03 -13.44
CA GLN A 26 0.44 6.35 -13.58
C GLN A 26 -0.42 5.08 -13.74
N PRO A 27 -1.48 4.92 -12.94
CA PRO A 27 -2.40 3.79 -13.04
C PRO A 27 -3.40 3.95 -14.18
N SER A 28 -3.90 2.82 -14.70
CA SER A 28 -5.06 2.75 -15.58
C SER A 28 -6.36 2.90 -14.78
N ALA A 29 -7.50 3.03 -15.47
CA ALA A 29 -8.80 3.05 -14.81
C ALA A 29 -9.08 1.77 -13.99
N GLU A 30 -8.65 0.61 -14.49
CA GLU A 30 -8.77 -0.67 -13.77
C GLU A 30 -7.93 -0.66 -12.48
N HIS A 31 -6.69 -0.19 -12.56
CA HIS A 31 -5.85 -0.05 -11.36
C HIS A 31 -6.46 0.92 -10.35
N LEU A 32 -7.13 1.99 -10.80
CA LEU A 32 -7.83 2.92 -9.90
C LEU A 32 -8.98 2.25 -9.16
N VAL A 33 -9.75 1.38 -9.82
CA VAL A 33 -10.81 0.58 -9.18
C VAL A 33 -10.21 -0.32 -8.10
N ASN A 34 -9.12 -1.02 -8.42
CA ASN A 34 -8.44 -1.90 -7.46
C ASN A 34 -7.86 -1.13 -6.27
N LEU A 35 -7.19 0.00 -6.50
CA LEU A 35 -6.66 0.85 -5.42
C LEU A 35 -7.78 1.39 -4.53
N THR A 36 -8.94 1.66 -5.11
CA THR A 36 -10.13 2.09 -4.35
C THR A 36 -10.62 0.97 -3.46
N ALA A 37 -10.67 -0.27 -3.96
CA ALA A 37 -11.01 -1.44 -3.16
C ALA A 37 -10.01 -1.65 -2.01
N VAL A 38 -8.70 -1.63 -2.27
CA VAL A 38 -7.67 -1.72 -1.21
C VAL A 38 -7.84 -0.62 -0.16
N SER A 39 -8.10 0.60 -0.60
CA SER A 39 -8.28 1.73 0.31
C SER A 39 -9.54 1.60 1.16
N LEU A 40 -10.67 1.17 0.58
CA LEU A 40 -11.93 1.01 1.29
C LEU A 40 -11.92 -0.17 2.25
N MET A 41 -11.33 -1.30 1.85
CA MET A 41 -11.40 -2.54 2.60
C MET A 41 -10.31 -2.64 3.67
N ILE A 42 -9.15 -2.01 3.46
CA ILE A 42 -8.00 -2.12 4.36
C ILE A 42 -7.64 -0.78 5.00
N LEU A 43 -7.24 0.19 4.18
CA LEU A 43 -6.58 1.39 4.70
C LEU A 43 -7.54 2.33 5.45
N GLN A 44 -8.80 2.45 5.00
CA GLN A 44 -9.83 3.23 5.70
C GLN A 44 -10.16 2.65 7.07
N PRO A 45 -10.50 1.35 7.21
CA PRO A 45 -10.74 0.75 8.52
C PRO A 45 -9.54 0.88 9.46
N VAL A 46 -8.31 0.67 8.96
CA VAL A 46 -7.08 0.91 9.73
C VAL A 46 -7.02 2.36 10.21
N ARG A 47 -7.25 3.31 9.31
CA ARG A 47 -7.21 4.75 9.64
C ARG A 47 -8.26 5.13 10.68
N GLU A 48 -9.46 4.57 10.57
CA GLU A 48 -10.58 4.83 11.46
C GLU A 48 -10.39 4.19 12.84
N HIS A 49 -9.85 2.98 12.89
CA HIS A 49 -9.58 2.26 14.14
C HIS A 49 -8.48 2.92 14.97
N PHE A 50 -7.31 3.16 14.37
CA PHE A 50 -6.16 3.69 15.11
C PHE A 50 -6.23 5.22 15.30
N GLY A 51 -7.05 5.93 14.51
CA GLY A 51 -7.15 7.39 14.55
C GLY A 51 -5.86 8.14 14.17
N LYS A 52 -4.84 7.43 13.66
CA LYS A 52 -3.50 7.93 13.36
C LYS A 52 -3.24 8.00 11.86
N VAL A 53 -2.25 8.78 11.44
CA VAL A 53 -1.85 8.83 10.02
C VAL A 53 -1.29 7.50 9.56
N VAL A 54 -1.92 6.94 8.52
CA VAL A 54 -1.44 5.76 7.79
C VAL A 54 -0.58 6.26 6.64
N GLY A 55 0.72 6.03 6.73
CA GLY A 55 1.68 6.35 5.67
C GLY A 55 1.72 5.22 4.65
N ILE A 56 1.36 5.51 3.40
CA ILE A 56 1.53 4.57 2.29
C ILE A 56 2.96 4.71 1.75
N ASN A 57 3.75 3.66 1.91
CA ASN A 57 5.11 3.59 1.43
C ASN A 57 5.16 3.22 -0.06
N SER A 58 4.23 2.37 -0.50
CA SER A 58 4.11 1.91 -1.88
C SER A 58 2.70 1.41 -2.17
N GLY A 59 2.05 1.95 -3.20
CA GLY A 59 0.73 1.49 -3.67
C GLY A 59 0.84 0.85 -5.04
N TYR A 60 0.45 1.57 -6.09
CA TYR A 60 0.63 1.10 -7.45
C TYR A 60 2.10 1.17 -7.88
N ARG A 61 2.54 0.15 -8.61
CA ARG A 61 3.84 0.12 -9.27
C ARG A 61 3.66 -0.20 -10.75
N SER A 62 4.02 0.71 -11.65
CA SER A 62 4.09 0.39 -13.08
C SER A 62 5.05 -0.79 -13.32
N PRO A 63 4.89 -1.54 -14.41
CA PRO A 63 5.82 -2.64 -14.73
C PRO A 63 7.30 -2.23 -14.72
N GLU A 64 7.62 -1.04 -15.24
CA GLU A 64 8.97 -0.49 -15.26
C GLU A 64 9.47 -0.14 -13.85
N LEU A 65 8.62 0.50 -13.04
CA LEU A 65 8.97 0.82 -11.65
C LEU A 65 9.15 -0.46 -10.84
N ASN A 66 8.25 -1.42 -10.98
CA ASN A 66 8.32 -2.70 -10.29
C ASN A 66 9.62 -3.44 -10.61
N LYS A 67 10.00 -3.48 -11.90
CA LYS A 67 11.29 -4.02 -12.33
C LYS A 67 12.48 -3.25 -11.72
N ALA A 68 12.42 -1.92 -11.69
CA ALA A 68 13.48 -1.08 -11.14
C ALA A 68 13.71 -1.28 -9.64
N VAL A 69 12.66 -1.59 -8.88
CA VAL A 69 12.75 -1.96 -7.45
C VAL A 69 12.96 -3.45 -7.22
N LYS A 70 13.24 -4.23 -8.28
CA LYS A 70 13.44 -5.69 -8.24
C LYS A 70 12.24 -6.46 -7.67
N GLY A 71 11.02 -5.94 -7.85
CA GLY A 71 9.80 -6.62 -7.46
C GLY A 71 9.50 -7.84 -8.34
N SER A 72 8.71 -8.76 -7.81
CA SER A 72 8.24 -9.93 -8.57
C SER A 72 7.43 -9.51 -9.80
N ALA A 73 7.60 -10.23 -10.92
CA ALA A 73 6.82 -10.02 -12.13
C ALA A 73 5.30 -10.23 -11.94
N THR A 74 4.91 -10.99 -10.91
CA THR A 74 3.52 -11.29 -10.56
C THR A 74 3.02 -10.46 -9.37
N SER A 75 3.70 -9.36 -9.03
CA SER A 75 3.33 -8.52 -7.88
C SER A 75 1.95 -7.87 -8.05
N GLN A 76 1.11 -7.99 -7.01
CA GLN A 76 -0.21 -7.35 -6.95
C GLN A 76 -0.16 -5.81 -6.99
N HIS A 77 0.96 -5.19 -6.63
CA HIS A 77 1.14 -3.75 -6.80
C HIS A 77 1.04 -3.32 -8.27
N CYS A 78 1.43 -4.19 -9.21
CA CYS A 78 1.32 -3.92 -10.64
C CYS A 78 -0.14 -3.87 -11.12
N ASN A 79 -1.05 -4.48 -10.36
CA ASN A 79 -2.48 -4.48 -10.66
C ASN A 79 -3.25 -3.47 -9.80
N GLY A 80 -2.59 -2.70 -8.93
CA GLY A 80 -3.24 -1.81 -7.97
C GLY A 80 -3.98 -2.54 -6.84
N GLN A 81 -3.62 -3.79 -6.57
CA GLN A 81 -4.32 -4.68 -5.62
C GLN A 81 -3.61 -4.79 -4.26
N ALA A 82 -2.52 -4.06 -4.04
CA ALA A 82 -1.73 -4.11 -2.81
C ALA A 82 -1.27 -2.71 -2.37
N ALA A 83 -0.98 -2.58 -1.08
CA ALA A 83 -0.36 -1.40 -0.49
C ALA A 83 0.60 -1.81 0.63
N ASP A 84 1.79 -1.22 0.63
CA ASP A 84 2.74 -1.26 1.73
C ASP A 84 2.51 0.00 2.57
N PHE A 85 2.26 -0.16 3.87
CA PHE A 85 1.91 0.94 4.74
C PHE A 85 2.37 0.74 6.18
N GLU A 86 2.47 1.85 6.91
CA GLU A 86 2.83 1.88 8.32
C GLU A 86 2.11 3.01 9.05
N ILE A 87 2.13 2.96 10.38
CA ILE A 87 1.66 4.06 11.23
C ILE A 87 2.82 4.46 12.15
N GLN A 88 3.25 5.71 12.06
CA GLN A 88 4.36 6.20 12.88
C GLN A 88 4.03 6.03 14.38
N GLY A 89 4.94 5.37 15.10
CA GLY A 89 4.78 5.09 16.53
C GLY A 89 3.77 3.98 16.86
N LEU A 90 3.42 3.14 15.89
CA LEU A 90 2.71 1.86 16.11
C LEU A 90 3.62 0.71 15.63
N PRO A 91 3.88 -0.32 16.44
CA PRO A 91 4.63 -1.49 15.98
C PRO A 91 3.93 -2.18 14.80
N ASN A 92 4.67 -2.50 13.74
CA ASN A 92 4.09 -3.18 12.56
C ASN A 92 3.45 -4.54 12.90
N TYR A 93 3.94 -5.21 13.93
CA TYR A 93 3.30 -6.44 14.43
C TYR A 93 1.89 -6.17 14.98
N GLU A 94 1.68 -5.11 15.77
CA GLU A 94 0.35 -4.76 16.30
C GLU A 94 -0.59 -4.36 15.16
N LEU A 95 -0.09 -3.59 14.19
CA LEU A 95 -0.83 -3.23 12.99
C LEU A 95 -1.25 -4.47 12.19
N ALA A 96 -0.30 -5.33 11.85
CA ALA A 96 -0.56 -6.55 11.09
C ALA A 96 -1.50 -7.50 11.85
N LYS A 97 -1.32 -7.65 13.16
CA LYS A 97 -2.21 -8.45 14.01
C LYS A 97 -3.64 -7.91 13.98
N TRP A 98 -3.83 -6.60 14.08
CA TRP A 98 -5.16 -6.02 14.03
C TRP A 98 -5.82 -6.23 12.65
N VAL A 99 -5.08 -6.03 11.55
CA VAL A 99 -5.57 -6.32 10.20
C VAL A 99 -5.97 -7.79 10.06
N HIS A 100 -5.10 -8.71 10.51
CA HIS A 100 -5.35 -10.15 10.52
C HIS A 100 -6.66 -10.52 11.23
N ASP A 101 -6.89 -9.94 12.41
CA ASP A 101 -8.00 -10.32 13.27
C ASP A 101 -9.34 -9.66 12.89
N ASN A 102 -9.33 -8.60 12.08
CA ASN A 102 -10.52 -7.74 11.88
C ASN A 102 -10.92 -7.50 10.42
N LEU A 103 -10.05 -7.81 9.45
CA LEU A 103 -10.29 -7.47 8.05
C LEU A 103 -10.12 -8.68 7.13
N ASP A 104 -10.88 -8.68 6.04
CA ASP A 104 -10.73 -9.66 4.98
C ASP A 104 -9.63 -9.22 4.01
N PHE A 105 -8.68 -10.12 3.76
CA PHE A 105 -7.58 -9.94 2.80
C PHE A 105 -7.21 -11.30 2.22
N ASP A 106 -6.53 -11.28 1.07
CA ASP A 106 -5.96 -12.45 0.44
C ASP A 106 -4.51 -12.70 0.86
N GLN A 107 -3.73 -11.63 1.03
CA GLN A 107 -2.33 -11.68 1.45
C GLN A 107 -2.04 -10.60 2.51
N LEU A 108 -1.39 -11.00 3.60
CA LEU A 108 -0.84 -10.11 4.61
C LEU A 108 0.60 -10.50 4.87
N ILE A 109 1.53 -9.58 4.60
CA ILE A 109 2.96 -9.81 4.70
C ILE A 109 3.53 -8.84 5.74
N LEU A 110 4.16 -9.40 6.77
CA LEU A 110 4.93 -8.62 7.74
C LEU A 110 6.41 -8.68 7.36
N GLU A 111 6.84 -7.75 6.51
CA GLU A 111 8.22 -7.70 6.03
C GLU A 111 9.19 -7.22 7.13
N PHE A 112 10.40 -7.79 7.14
CA PHE A 112 11.51 -7.40 8.02
C PHE A 112 11.26 -7.53 9.55
N TYR A 113 10.29 -8.36 9.96
CA TYR A 113 10.07 -8.63 11.38
C TYR A 113 10.99 -9.75 11.91
N THR A 114 11.76 -9.43 12.95
CA THR A 114 12.51 -10.40 13.75
C THR A 114 11.81 -10.57 15.10
N PRO A 115 11.20 -11.73 15.41
CA PRO A 115 10.61 -11.97 16.72
C PRO A 115 11.71 -11.99 17.81
N GLY A 116 11.54 -11.22 18.89
CA GLY A 116 12.35 -11.32 20.10
C GLY A 116 13.72 -10.64 20.09
N GLY A 117 13.81 -9.43 19.53
CA GLY A 117 14.99 -8.56 19.74
C GLY A 117 15.17 -8.11 21.18
#